data_AF-A0A022PY09-F1
#
_entry.id   AF-A0A022PY09-F1
#
_cell.length_a   1.000
_cell.length_b   1.000
_cell.length_c   1.000
_cell.angle_alpha   90.00
_cell.angle_beta   90.00
_cell.angle_gamma   90.00
#
_symmetry.space_group_name_H-M   'P 1'
#
loop_
_entity.id
_entity.type
_entity.pdbx_description
1 polymer ?
#
loop_
_entity_poly.entity_id
_entity_poly.type
_entity_poly.pdbx_seq_one_letter_code
_entity_poly.pdbx_strand_id
1 'polypeptide(L)'
;GYGMTEAGSVLSMSPSFAKQPLPTKLGSCGNVVRQKDEAAGELPVAFVVPSNGFELTEETVKEFVSKQVVFYKRLHKVYFVHAISKSPAGKILRKDLRAKLAAPTS
;
A
#
# COMPACT_ATOMS: atom_id res chain seq x y z
N GLY A 1 19.84 -21.50 7.18
CA GLY A 1 19.72 -20.16 7.77
C GLY A 1 19.74 -19.15 6.65
N TYR A 2 18.73 -18.30 6.54
CA TYR A 2 18.62 -17.28 5.51
C TYR A 2 18.78 -15.92 6.18
N GLY A 3 19.97 -15.33 6.04
CA GLY A 3 20.27 -13.97 6.46
C GLY A 3 19.69 -12.98 5.45
N MET A 4 18.89 -12.03 5.95
CA MET A 4 18.48 -10.85 5.19
C MET A 4 19.55 -9.78 5.43
N THR A 5 20.48 -9.62 4.49
CA THR A 5 21.39 -8.46 4.49
C THR A 5 20.60 -7.21 4.14
N GLU A 6 20.75 -6.19 4.98
CA GLU A 6 20.23 -4.85 4.80
C GLU A 6 20.77 -4.23 3.51
N ALA A 7 19.91 -4.07 2.50
CA ALA A 7 20.15 -3.14 1.40
C ALA A 7 18.83 -2.82 0.69
N GLY A 8 18.63 -1.54 0.38
CA GLY A 8 17.82 -1.14 -0.76
C GLY A 8 16.36 -0.82 -0.47
N SER A 9 16.09 0.48 -0.51
CA SER A 9 14.77 1.06 -0.76
C SER A 9 14.08 0.41 -1.96
N VAL A 10 13.15 -0.52 -1.74
CA VAL A 10 12.04 -0.82 -2.66
C VAL A 10 10.97 -1.69 -1.99
N LEU A 11 9.74 -1.21 -2.02
CA LEU A 11 8.62 -1.97 -2.56
C LEU A 11 8.34 -1.08 -3.79
N SER A 12 9.02 -1.22 -4.93
CA SER A 12 8.89 -2.36 -5.84
C SER A 12 8.50 -3.66 -5.15
N MET A 13 7.19 -3.90 -5.20
CA MET A 13 6.57 -5.22 -5.17
C MET A 13 7.59 -6.34 -5.40
N SER A 14 7.61 -7.32 -4.49
CA SER A 14 8.47 -8.50 -4.56
C SER A 14 8.48 -9.13 -5.97
N PRO A 15 9.61 -9.67 -6.46
CA PRO A 15 9.70 -10.24 -7.82
C PRO A 15 8.69 -11.36 -8.10
N SER A 16 8.23 -12.09 -7.07
CA SER A 16 7.15 -13.07 -7.22
C SER A 16 5.77 -12.46 -7.51
N PHE A 17 5.64 -11.13 -7.50
CA PHE A 17 4.41 -10.40 -7.80
C PHE A 17 4.49 -9.57 -9.08
N ALA A 18 5.67 -9.44 -9.69
CA ALA A 18 5.92 -8.63 -10.87
C ALA A 18 5.60 -9.37 -12.19
N LYS A 19 4.52 -10.16 -12.25
CA LYS A 19 4.13 -10.88 -13.48
C LYS A 19 2.97 -10.23 -14.25
N GLN A 20 2.41 -9.13 -13.75
CA GLN A 20 1.62 -8.20 -14.56
C GLN A 20 1.92 -6.74 -14.17
N PRO A 21 2.33 -5.89 -15.11
CA PRO A 21 2.44 -4.46 -14.88
C PRO A 21 1.03 -3.91 -14.61
N LEU A 22 0.82 -3.36 -13.41
CA LEU A 22 -0.36 -2.53 -13.14
C LEU A 22 -0.37 -1.40 -14.17
N PRO A 23 -1.42 -1.24 -14.99
CA PRO A 23 -1.53 -0.09 -15.86
C PRO A 23 -1.70 1.14 -14.97
N THR A 24 -0.62 1.83 -14.62
CA THR A 24 -0.71 3.11 -13.93
C THR A 24 -1.36 4.11 -14.88
N LYS A 25 -2.67 4.33 -14.73
CA LYS A 25 -3.36 5.63 -14.77
C LYS A 25 -4.76 5.50 -14.16
N LEU A 26 -4.89 5.96 -12.92
CA LEU A 26 -5.95 6.91 -12.52
C LEU A 26 -5.42 7.76 -11.35
N GLY A 27 -4.72 8.85 -11.71
CA GLY A 27 -4.43 10.01 -10.88
C GLY A 27 -3.69 9.90 -9.52
N SER A 28 -3.57 8.74 -8.88
CA SER A 28 -3.18 8.69 -7.47
C SER A 28 -1.75 8.17 -7.24
N CYS A 29 -1.12 8.65 -6.16
CA CYS A 29 0.08 8.02 -5.62
C CYS A 29 -0.30 7.15 -4.41
N GLY A 30 0.27 5.95 -4.30
CA GLY A 30 -0.13 4.98 -3.28
C GLY A 30 0.98 4.06 -2.80
N ASN A 31 0.83 3.51 -1.59
CA ASN A 31 1.72 2.49 -1.04
C ASN A 31 0.94 1.50 -0.15
N VAL A 32 1.26 0.21 -0.26
CA VAL A 32 0.68 -0.86 0.56
C VAL A 32 1.59 -1.15 1.76
N VAL A 33 1.00 -1.32 2.93
CA VAL A 33 1.65 -1.78 4.16
C VAL A 33 0.82 -2.90 4.80
N ARG A 34 1.40 -3.58 5.79
CA ARG A 34 0.69 -4.58 6.58
C ARG A 34 0.20 -3.95 7.87
N GLN A 35 -1.08 -4.13 8.17
CA GLN A 35 -1.71 -3.76 9.43
C GLN A 35 -1.81 -5.00 10.31
N LYS A 36 -1.48 -4.88 11.59
CA LYS A 36 -1.66 -5.97 12.55
C LYS A 36 -3.16 -6.22 12.74
N ASP A 37 -3.55 -7.48 12.71
CA ASP A 37 -4.92 -7.92 12.91
C ASP A 37 -4.92 -9.06 13.93
N GLU A 38 -5.89 -9.08 14.85
CA GLU A 38 -5.93 -10.06 15.92
C GLU A 38 -6.32 -11.46 15.43
N ALA A 39 -7.13 -11.56 14.38
CA ALA A 39 -7.62 -12.83 13.85
C ALA A 39 -6.71 -13.39 12.74
N ALA A 40 -6.20 -12.52 11.87
CA ALA A 40 -5.41 -12.89 10.70
C ALA A 40 -3.89 -12.63 10.86
N GLY A 41 -3.46 -12.05 11.98
CA GLY A 41 -2.07 -11.67 12.25
C GLY A 41 -1.67 -10.38 11.52
N GLU A 42 -1.65 -10.40 10.18
CA GLU A 42 -1.34 -9.25 9.34
C GLU A 42 -2.25 -9.17 8.10
N LEU A 43 -2.85 -8.00 7.86
CA LEU A 43 -3.70 -7.74 6.71
C LEU A 43 -3.12 -6.64 5.80
N PRO A 44 -3.19 -6.79 4.47
CA PRO A 44 -2.69 -5.78 3.54
C PRO A 44 -3.62 -4.57 3.49
N VAL A 45 -3.07 -3.38 3.69
CA VAL A 45 -3.80 -2.10 3.61
C VAL A 45 -3.08 -1.12 2.70
N ALA A 46 -3.84 -0.32 1.96
CA ALA A 46 -3.30 0.69 1.04
C ALA A 46 -3.47 2.10 1.58
N PHE A 47 -2.47 2.95 1.39
CA PHE A 47 -2.59 4.40 1.49
C PHE A 47 -2.63 4.98 0.09
N VAL A 48 -3.60 5.86 -0.18
CA VAL A 48 -3.85 6.43 -1.51
C VAL A 48 -4.06 7.93 -1.40
N VAL A 49 -3.39 8.69 -2.27
CA VAL A 49 -3.63 10.13 -2.45
C VAL A 49 -4.44 10.31 -3.73
N PRO A 50 -5.73 10.66 -3.68
CA PRO A 50 -6.54 10.86 -4.88
C PRO A 50 -6.02 12.04 -5.71
N SER A 51 -6.19 11.99 -7.03
CA SER A 51 -5.99 13.18 -7.88
C SER A 51 -7.20 14.08 -7.78
N ASN A 52 -6.97 15.40 -7.84
CA ASN A 52 -8.03 16.38 -8.01
C ASN A 52 -8.87 16.07 -9.26
N GLY A 53 -10.19 16.11 -9.11
CA GLY A 53 -11.14 15.88 -10.20
C GLY A 53 -11.51 14.41 -10.46
N PHE A 54 -11.01 13.47 -9.66
CA PHE A 54 -11.44 12.07 -9.70
C PHE A 54 -12.06 11.65 -8.38
N GLU A 55 -13.28 11.12 -8.44
CA GLU A 55 -13.90 10.43 -7.31
C GLU A 55 -13.31 9.02 -7.22
N LEU A 56 -12.52 8.76 -6.18
CA LEU A 56 -11.92 7.46 -5.91
C LEU A 56 -12.52 6.91 -4.62
N THR A 57 -13.23 5.79 -4.70
CA THR A 57 -13.81 5.12 -3.54
C THR A 57 -12.96 3.92 -3.12
N GLU A 58 -13.09 3.51 -1.86
CA GLU A 58 -12.41 2.33 -1.34
C GLU A 58 -12.79 1.06 -2.11
N GLU A 59 -14.07 0.93 -2.48
CA GLU A 59 -14.59 -0.21 -3.23
C GLU A 59 -13.96 -0.30 -4.62
N THR A 60 -13.91 0.80 -5.37
CA THR A 60 -13.29 0.83 -6.69
C THR A 60 -11.82 0.44 -6.63
N VAL A 61 -11.08 0.90 -5.62
CA VAL A 61 -9.67 0.54 -5.42
C VAL A 61 -9.53 -0.94 -5.07
N LYS A 62 -10.35 -1.46 -4.14
CA LYS A 62 -10.34 -2.88 -3.75
C LYS A 62 -10.70 -3.77 -4.92
N GLU A 63 -11.73 -3.43 -5.68
CA GLU A 63 -12.18 -4.19 -6.84
C GLU A 63 -11.09 -4.25 -7.91
N PHE A 64 -10.49 -3.09 -8.24
CA PHE A 64 -9.39 -3.01 -9.21
C PHE A 64 -8.20 -3.88 -8.81
N VAL A 65 -7.79 -3.85 -7.53
CA VAL A 65 -6.70 -4.70 -7.04
C VAL A 65 -7.13 -6.17 -7.01
N SER A 66 -8.36 -6.48 -6.62
CA SER A 66 -8.86 -7.86 -6.50
C SER A 66 -8.84 -8.66 -7.81
N LYS A 67 -8.91 -7.97 -8.96
CA LYS A 67 -8.81 -8.54 -10.31
C LYS A 67 -7.37 -8.91 -10.70
N GLN A 68 -6.39 -8.32 -10.04
CA GLN A 68 -4.96 -8.49 -10.36
C GLN A 68 -4.24 -9.40 -9.36
N VAL A 69 -4.89 -9.70 -8.23
CA VAL A 69 -4.27 -10.39 -7.10
C VAL A 69 -5.15 -11.53 -6.60
N VAL A 70 -4.50 -12.60 -6.16
CA VAL A 70 -5.17 -13.73 -5.50
C VAL A 70 -5.84 -13.31 -4.19
N PHE A 71 -6.87 -14.05 -3.77
CA PHE A 71 -7.77 -13.71 -2.65
C PHE A 71 -7.05 -13.23 -1.38
N TYR A 72 -6.04 -13.95 -0.90
CA TYR A 72 -5.33 -13.63 0.34
C TYR A 72 -4.37 -12.42 0.24
N LYS A 73 -4.19 -11.84 -0.96
CA LYS A 73 -3.43 -10.60 -1.18
C LYS A 73 -4.32 -9.39 -1.44
N ARG A 74 -5.65 -9.57 -1.42
CA ARG A 74 -6.61 -8.48 -1.63
C ARG A 74 -6.54 -7.50 -0.48
N LEU A 75 -6.69 -6.21 -0.80
CA LEU A 75 -6.64 -5.15 0.19
C LEU A 75 -7.79 -5.31 1.19
N HIS A 76 -7.44 -5.33 2.47
CA HIS A 76 -8.42 -5.35 3.56
C HIS A 76 -9.01 -3.95 3.78
N LYS A 77 -8.19 -2.91 3.69
CA LYS A 77 -8.61 -1.51 3.90
C LYS A 77 -7.83 -0.55 3.02
N VAL A 78 -8.49 0.54 2.63
CA VAL A 78 -7.87 1.66 1.89
C VAL A 78 -8.01 2.95 2.71
N TYR A 79 -6.88 3.60 2.95
CA TYR A 79 -6.79 4.88 3.65
C TYR A 79 -6.51 6.00 2.65
N PHE A 80 -7.44 6.93 2.52
CA PHE A 80 -7.24 8.14 1.75
C PHE A 80 -6.47 9.16 2.58
N VAL A 81 -5.37 9.67 2.03
CA VAL A 81 -4.51 10.65 2.70
C VAL A 81 -4.23 11.82 1.76
N HIS A 82 -4.03 13.01 2.32
CA HIS A 82 -3.67 14.18 1.53
C HIS A 82 -2.28 14.07 0.90
N ALA A 83 -1.35 13.40 1.59
CA ALA A 83 0.00 13.17 1.11
C ALA A 83 0.62 11.92 1.74
N ILE A 84 1.53 11.29 0.99
CA ILE A 84 2.40 10.23 1.46
C ILE A 84 3.76 10.85 1.82
N SER A 85 4.19 10.66 3.07
CA SER A 85 5.51 11.11 3.53
C SER A 85 6.62 10.51 2.69
N LYS A 86 7.52 11.36 2.21
CA LYS A 86 8.69 10.98 1.42
C LYS A 86 9.95 11.57 2.05
N SER A 87 11.06 10.87 1.90
CA SER A 87 12.38 11.38 2.25
C SER A 87 12.78 12.53 1.30
N PRO A 88 13.82 13.32 1.63
CA PRO A 88 14.36 14.33 0.73
C PRO A 88 14.78 13.78 -0.65
N ALA A 89 15.14 12.49 -0.72
CA ALA A 89 15.45 11.78 -1.96
C ALA A 89 14.19 11.22 -2.69
N GLY A 90 12.98 11.58 -2.25
CA GLY A 90 11.71 11.17 -2.86
C GLY A 90 11.22 9.77 -2.51
N LYS A 91 11.92 9.03 -1.62
CA LYS A 91 11.56 7.66 -1.23
C LYS A 91 10.39 7.67 -0.24
N ILE A 92 9.42 6.79 -0.41
CA ILE A 92 8.28 6.67 0.51
C ILE A 92 8.75 6.18 1.89
N LEU A 93 8.36 6.90 2.95
CA LEU A 93 8.67 6.57 4.34
C LEU A 93 7.60 5.63 4.92
N ARG A 94 7.82 4.32 4.83
CA ARG A 94 6.87 3.33 5.37
C ARG A 94 6.73 3.34 6.88
N LYS A 95 7.77 3.78 7.59
CA LYS A 95 7.72 3.91 9.06
C LYS A 95 6.57 4.84 9.46
N ASP A 96 6.42 5.96 8.77
CA ASP A 96 5.37 6.94 9.02
C ASP A 96 3.99 6.37 8.67
N LEU A 97 3.87 5.65 7.55
CA LEU A 97 2.62 4.98 7.18
C LEU A 97 2.20 3.91 8.20
N ARG A 98 3.15 3.17 8.76
CA ARG A 98 2.88 2.21 9.86
C ARG A 98 2.51 2.93 11.16
N ALA A 99 3.15 4.05 11.47
CA ALA A 99 2.81 4.85 12.63
C ALA A 99 1.36 5.37 12.55
N LYS A 100 0.88 5.74 11.34
CA LYS A 100 -0.53 6.10 11.11
C LYS A 100 -1.53 4.97 11.40
N LEU A 101 -1.10 3.71 11.37
CA LEU A 101 -1.93 2.56 11.73
C LEU A 101 -1.89 2.24 13.23
N ALA A 102 -0.84 2.66 13.92
CA ALA A 102 -0.65 2.45 15.35
C ALA A 102 -1.27 3.56 16.22
N ALA A 103 -1.54 4.72 15.62
CA ALA A 103 -2.28 5.78 16.30
C ALA A 103 -3.76 5.37 16.43
N PRO A 104 -4.34 5.40 17.64
CA PRO A 104 -5.78 5.23 17.78
C PRO A 104 -6.45 6.42 17.08
N THR A 105 -7.11 6.15 15.95
CA THR A 105 -8.07 7.09 15.37
C THR A 105 -9.12 7.40 16.43
N SER A 106 -9.11 8.66 16.91
CA SER A 106 -10.13 9.23 17.80
C SER A 106 -11.47 9.32 17.09
#